data_AF-A0AA92H3B1-F1
#
_entry.id   AF-A0AA92H3B1-F1
#
_cell.length_a   1.000
_cell.length_b   1.000
_cell.length_c   1.000
_cell.angle_alpha   90.00
_cell.angle_beta   90.00
_cell.angle_gamma   90.00
#
_symmetry.space_group_name_H-M   'P 1'
#
loop_
_entity.id
_entity.type
_entity.pdbx_description
1 polymer ?
#
loop_
_entity_poly.entity_id
_entity_poly.type
_entity_poly.pdbx_seq_one_letter_code
_entity_poly.pdbx_strand_id
1 'polypeptide(L)'
;MTTPEHEKAPSAAPARQSTIFSQGKDAALAALAAGRSQEPAPDAAADPDDVDEIIDEIGEQQDLLERIHTNLSAKQRRIDDLSDDDTDYEGYGEELVRLEEASEQLLAAQRLLDFQPDNAALGQARSLSENAAGTLAEVKPDDLDDQDDAELP
;
A
#
# COMPACT_ATOMS: atom_id res chain seq x y z
N MET A 1 -33.66 -17.16 -84.63
CA MET A 1 -32.60 -16.17 -84.37
C MET A 1 -33.19 -15.12 -83.44
N THR A 2 -33.10 -15.38 -82.14
CA THR A 2 -33.59 -14.54 -81.04
C THR A 2 -32.85 -15.01 -79.79
N THR A 3 -32.09 -14.12 -79.15
CA THR A 3 -31.53 -14.33 -77.81
C THR A 3 -32.65 -14.35 -76.76
N PRO A 4 -32.42 -15.03 -75.63
CA PRO A 4 -32.50 -14.27 -74.39
C PRO A 4 -31.32 -14.56 -73.45
N GLU A 5 -30.91 -13.48 -72.79
CA GLU A 5 -29.97 -13.45 -71.69
C GLU A 5 -30.52 -14.23 -70.48
N HIS A 6 -29.68 -15.02 -69.83
CA HIS A 6 -29.92 -15.48 -68.47
C HIS A 6 -28.89 -14.84 -67.53
N GLU A 7 -29.30 -13.66 -67.09
CA GLU A 7 -29.19 -13.10 -65.75
C GLU A 7 -28.70 -14.07 -64.67
N LYS A 8 -27.50 -13.78 -64.14
CA LYS A 8 -26.91 -14.43 -62.98
C LYS A 8 -27.39 -13.72 -61.71
N ALA A 9 -28.11 -14.43 -60.86
CA ALA A 9 -28.34 -14.04 -59.46
C ALA A 9 -27.87 -15.19 -58.54
N PRO A 10 -27.72 -14.99 -57.22
CA PRO A 10 -27.20 -13.84 -56.48
C PRO A 10 -25.97 -14.28 -55.64
N SER A 11 -24.99 -13.40 -55.38
CA SER A 11 -24.06 -13.65 -54.27
C SER A 11 -24.24 -12.54 -53.25
N ALA A 12 -24.92 -12.92 -52.17
CA ALA A 12 -25.13 -12.11 -51.00
C ALA A 12 -23.78 -11.59 -50.47
N ALA A 13 -23.59 -10.27 -50.49
CA ALA A 13 -22.67 -9.65 -49.57
C ALA A 13 -23.24 -9.86 -48.16
N PRO A 14 -22.48 -10.42 -47.21
CA PRO A 14 -22.94 -10.44 -45.83
C PRO A 14 -22.97 -8.99 -45.37
N ALA A 15 -24.18 -8.51 -45.09
CA ALA A 15 -24.39 -7.30 -44.32
C ALA A 15 -23.49 -7.39 -43.09
N ARG A 16 -22.59 -6.40 -42.95
CA ARG A 16 -21.89 -6.17 -41.70
C ARG A 16 -22.95 -5.88 -40.65
N GLN A 17 -23.39 -6.91 -39.95
CA GLN A 17 -24.15 -6.77 -38.74
C GLN A 17 -23.22 -6.04 -37.77
N SER A 18 -23.46 -4.74 -37.63
CA SER A 18 -22.86 -3.94 -36.58
C SER A 18 -23.34 -4.57 -35.28
N THR A 19 -22.45 -5.36 -34.68
CA THR A 19 -22.72 -6.05 -33.43
C THR A 19 -22.94 -4.98 -32.38
N ILE A 20 -24.17 -4.94 -31.85
CA ILE A 20 -24.62 -4.12 -30.71
C ILE A 20 -23.69 -4.31 -29.48
N PHE A 21 -22.84 -5.34 -29.49
CA PHE A 21 -21.83 -5.65 -28.50
C PHE A 21 -20.66 -4.64 -28.41
N SER A 22 -20.42 -3.81 -29.44
CA SER A 22 -19.31 -2.82 -29.40
C SER A 22 -19.69 -1.50 -28.73
N GLN A 23 -20.96 -1.06 -28.84
CA GLN A 23 -21.40 0.21 -28.24
C GLN A 23 -21.40 0.18 -26.71
N GLY A 24 -21.72 -0.97 -26.10
CA GLY A 24 -21.72 -1.12 -24.64
C GLY A 24 -20.32 -1.07 -24.04
N LYS A 25 -19.30 -1.52 -24.79
CA LYS A 25 -17.91 -1.53 -24.33
C LYS A 25 -17.29 -0.12 -24.37
N ASP A 26 -17.58 0.63 -25.41
CA ASP A 26 -17.12 2.02 -25.53
C ASP A 26 -17.82 2.94 -24.53
N ALA A 27 -19.12 2.72 -24.27
CA ALA A 27 -19.85 3.43 -23.22
C ALA A 27 -19.38 3.05 -21.80
N ALA A 28 -19.07 1.77 -21.55
CA ALA A 28 -18.50 1.33 -20.26
C ALA A 28 -17.07 1.84 -20.05
N LEU A 29 -16.24 1.89 -21.10
CA LEU A 29 -14.90 2.49 -21.04
C LEU A 29 -14.96 4.01 -20.89
N ALA A 30 -15.89 4.69 -21.55
CA ALA A 30 -16.13 6.11 -21.36
C ALA A 30 -16.67 6.42 -19.95
N ALA A 31 -17.53 5.55 -19.39
CA ALA A 31 -18.00 5.65 -18.02
C ALA A 31 -16.91 5.32 -16.99
N LEU A 32 -15.99 4.38 -17.26
CA LEU A 32 -14.81 4.12 -16.43
C LEU A 32 -13.83 5.29 -16.50
N ALA A 33 -13.65 5.89 -17.67
CA ALA A 33 -12.78 7.04 -17.88
C ALA A 33 -13.39 8.33 -17.30
N ALA A 34 -14.71 8.48 -17.30
CA ALA A 34 -15.42 9.58 -16.64
C ALA A 34 -15.58 9.36 -15.12
N GLY A 35 -15.65 8.10 -14.68
CA GLY A 35 -15.69 7.65 -13.30
C GLY A 35 -14.33 7.63 -12.60
N ARG A 36 -13.23 7.64 -13.38
CA ARG A 36 -11.99 8.35 -13.01
C ARG A 36 -12.28 9.84 -13.06
N SER A 37 -13.19 10.27 -12.20
CA SER A 37 -13.47 11.67 -11.98
C SER A 37 -12.20 12.24 -11.34
N GLN A 38 -11.35 12.77 -12.22
CA GLN A 38 -10.30 13.75 -11.97
C GLN A 38 -9.60 13.54 -10.62
N GLU A 39 -8.56 12.71 -10.63
CA GLU A 39 -7.57 12.67 -9.55
C GLU A 39 -7.25 14.14 -9.17
N PRO A 40 -7.37 14.52 -7.89
CA PRO A 40 -7.11 15.88 -7.47
C PRO A 40 -5.77 16.36 -8.03
N ALA A 41 -5.69 17.62 -8.44
CA ALA A 41 -4.41 18.14 -8.89
C ALA A 41 -3.37 17.94 -7.77
N PRO A 42 -2.16 17.48 -8.10
CA PRO A 42 -1.15 17.15 -7.08
C PRO A 42 -0.85 18.35 -6.17
N ASP A 43 -0.88 19.55 -6.74
CA ASP A 43 -0.60 20.81 -6.03
C ASP A 43 -1.85 21.43 -5.36
N ALA A 44 -3.01 20.79 -5.47
CA ALA A 44 -4.20 21.22 -4.74
C ALA A 44 -4.10 20.79 -3.28
N ALA A 45 -4.63 21.60 -2.38
CA ALA A 45 -4.74 21.24 -0.97
C ALA A 45 -5.41 19.87 -0.84
N ALA A 46 -4.82 19.02 0.02
CA ALA A 46 -5.39 17.74 0.37
C ALA A 46 -6.70 17.92 1.15
N ASP A 47 -7.58 16.91 1.06
CA ASP A 47 -8.77 16.86 1.88
C ASP A 47 -8.36 16.66 3.35
N PRO A 48 -8.82 17.50 4.29
CA PRO A 48 -8.49 17.32 5.71
C PRO A 48 -8.91 15.95 6.25
N ASP A 49 -10.01 15.36 5.77
CA ASP A 49 -10.46 14.05 6.26
C ASP A 49 -9.48 12.94 5.84
N ASP A 50 -8.92 13.02 4.62
CA ASP A 50 -7.90 12.08 4.14
C ASP A 50 -6.56 12.29 4.87
N VAL A 51 -6.22 13.54 5.23
CA VAL A 51 -5.01 13.85 6.01
C VAL A 51 -5.12 13.27 7.42
N ASP A 52 -6.28 13.45 8.07
CA ASP A 52 -6.54 12.93 9.42
C ASP A 52 -6.47 11.39 9.44
N GLU A 53 -6.99 10.69 8.41
CA GLU A 53 -6.87 9.23 8.28
C GLU A 53 -5.40 8.76 8.27
N ILE A 54 -4.53 9.44 7.52
CA ILE A 54 -3.11 9.08 7.46
C ILE A 54 -2.38 9.43 8.76
N ILE A 55 -2.76 10.52 9.43
CA ILE A 55 -2.18 10.86 10.75
C ILE A 55 -2.52 9.78 11.77
N ASP A 56 -3.76 9.30 11.79
CA ASP A 56 -4.18 8.22 12.69
C ASP A 56 -3.39 6.93 12.40
N GLU A 57 -3.22 6.56 11.14
CA GLU A 57 -2.41 5.39 10.73
C GLU A 57 -0.93 5.52 11.14
N ILE A 58 -0.33 6.70 10.96
CA ILE A 58 1.03 6.98 11.43
C ILE A 58 1.10 6.83 12.96
N GLY A 59 0.08 7.28 13.69
CA GLY A 59 -0.02 7.12 15.14
C GLY A 59 -0.02 5.66 15.58
N GLU A 60 -0.85 4.82 14.96
CA GLU A 60 -0.89 3.38 15.24
C GLU A 60 0.45 2.69 14.97
N GLN A 61 1.14 3.09 13.90
CA GLN A 61 2.45 2.56 13.53
C GLN A 61 3.55 3.01 14.52
N GLN A 62 3.47 4.24 15.05
CA GLN A 62 4.38 4.73 16.09
C GLN A 62 4.19 3.98 17.42
N ASP A 63 2.95 3.69 17.80
CA ASP A 63 2.65 2.88 19.00
C ASP A 63 3.21 1.46 18.86
N LEU A 64 3.07 0.85 17.68
CA LEU A 64 3.66 -0.46 17.38
C LEU A 64 5.21 -0.42 17.48
N LEU A 65 5.83 0.59 16.89
CA LEU A 65 7.28 0.80 16.95
C LEU A 65 7.78 0.91 18.40
N GLU A 66 7.08 1.67 19.26
CA GLU A 66 7.42 1.79 20.69
C GLU A 66 7.33 0.44 21.44
N ARG A 67 6.30 -0.35 21.14
CA ARG A 67 6.14 -1.70 21.72
C ARG A 67 7.30 -2.61 21.33
N ILE A 68 7.69 -2.61 20.05
CA ILE A 68 8.82 -3.42 19.57
C ILE A 68 10.13 -2.97 20.21
N HIS A 69 10.39 -1.66 20.29
CA HIS A 69 11.58 -1.12 20.97
C HIS A 69 11.66 -1.54 22.43
N THR A 70 10.53 -1.55 23.14
CA THR A 70 10.46 -2.00 24.53
C THR A 70 10.87 -3.47 24.65
N ASN A 71 10.41 -4.33 23.75
CA ASN A 71 10.78 -5.75 23.77
C ASN A 71 12.26 -5.97 23.42
N LEU A 72 12.77 -5.31 22.37
CA LEU A 72 14.19 -5.39 22.02
C LEU A 72 15.10 -4.91 23.16
N SER A 73 14.68 -3.89 23.90
CA SER A 73 15.40 -3.44 25.09
C SER A 73 15.46 -4.53 26.18
N ALA A 74 14.42 -5.36 26.32
CA ALA A 74 14.44 -6.51 27.23
C ALA A 74 15.35 -7.63 26.71
N LYS A 75 15.35 -7.90 25.39
CA LYS A 75 16.27 -8.84 24.73
C LYS A 75 17.74 -8.41 24.94
N GLN A 76 18.04 -7.12 24.77
CA GLN A 76 19.37 -6.56 25.05
C GLN A 76 19.81 -6.81 26.50
N ARG A 77 18.94 -6.60 27.49
CA ARG A 77 19.28 -6.87 28.89
C ARG A 77 19.59 -8.33 29.14
N ARG A 78 18.84 -9.26 28.53
CA ARG A 78 19.14 -10.70 28.61
C ARG A 78 20.53 -10.99 28.10
N ILE A 79 20.84 -10.48 26.90
CA ILE A 79 22.16 -10.56 26.25
C ILE A 79 23.27 -10.00 27.14
N ASP A 80 23.02 -8.86 27.80
CA ASP A 80 24.01 -8.21 28.68
C ASP A 80 24.22 -8.98 30.00
N ASP A 81 23.16 -9.59 30.55
CA ASP A 81 23.17 -10.28 31.85
C ASP A 81 23.63 -11.76 31.75
N LEU A 82 23.45 -12.38 30.59
CA LEU A 82 23.86 -13.72 30.20
C LEU A 82 24.15 -13.66 28.70
N SER A 83 25.31 -14.13 28.22
CA SER A 83 25.35 -14.93 26.97
C SER A 83 26.76 -15.02 26.37
N ASP A 84 27.33 -16.23 26.45
CA ASP A 84 28.17 -16.84 25.41
C ASP A 84 27.26 -17.68 24.43
N ASP A 85 25.94 -17.44 24.44
CA ASP A 85 24.92 -18.08 23.59
C ASP A 85 24.63 -17.24 22.33
N ASP A 86 25.26 -17.64 21.23
CA ASP A 86 25.15 -16.97 19.94
C ASP A 86 23.70 -16.83 19.41
N THR A 87 22.74 -17.62 19.92
CA THR A 87 21.35 -17.60 19.45
C THR A 87 20.57 -16.34 19.87
N ASP A 88 20.94 -15.71 20.98
CA ASP A 88 20.29 -14.47 21.43
C ASP A 88 20.65 -13.27 20.53
N TYR A 89 21.78 -13.34 19.82
CA TYR A 89 22.25 -12.31 18.90
C TYR A 89 21.73 -12.47 17.47
N GLU A 90 21.20 -13.64 17.11
CA GLU A 90 20.71 -13.90 15.75
C GLU A 90 19.54 -12.96 15.43
N GLY A 91 19.66 -12.23 14.31
CA GLY A 91 18.66 -11.29 13.83
C GLY A 91 18.55 -9.97 14.60
N TYR A 92 19.09 -9.85 15.82
CA TYR A 92 18.92 -8.66 16.68
C TYR A 92 19.42 -7.36 16.02
N GLY A 93 20.61 -7.39 15.42
CA GLY A 93 21.16 -6.22 14.72
C GLY A 93 20.36 -5.85 13.47
N GLU A 94 19.80 -6.82 12.75
CA GLU A 94 18.96 -6.55 11.58
C GLU A 94 17.61 -5.96 11.98
N GLU A 95 17.01 -6.44 13.07
CA GLU A 95 15.78 -5.89 13.64
C GLU A 95 15.96 -4.42 14.02
N LEU A 96 17.08 -4.06 14.67
CA LEU A 96 17.39 -2.67 15.00
C LEU A 96 17.47 -1.76 13.76
N VAL A 97 18.14 -2.23 12.70
CA VAL A 97 18.26 -1.45 11.46
C VAL A 97 16.90 -1.25 10.79
N ARG A 98 16.06 -2.30 10.74
CA ARG A 98 14.69 -2.20 10.19
C ARG A 98 13.84 -1.19 10.98
N LEU A 99 13.93 -1.19 12.31
CA LEU A 99 13.16 -0.27 13.14
C LEU A 99 13.63 1.18 13.01
N GLU A 100 14.93 1.41 12.85
CA GLU A 100 15.46 2.74 12.52
C GLU A 100 14.89 3.23 11.19
N GLU A 101 14.90 2.40 10.15
CA GLU A 101 14.32 2.73 8.84
C GLU A 101 12.82 3.05 8.94
N ALA A 102 12.04 2.23 9.65
CA ALA A 102 10.62 2.49 9.84
C ALA A 102 10.37 3.79 10.60
N SER A 103 11.16 4.06 11.65
CA SER A 103 11.08 5.31 12.40
C SER A 103 11.35 6.54 11.54
N GLU A 104 12.35 6.48 10.65
CA GLU A 104 12.68 7.58 9.74
C GLU A 104 11.56 7.84 8.73
N GLN A 105 10.96 6.78 8.20
CA GLN A 105 9.84 6.85 7.26
C GLN A 105 8.61 7.50 7.91
N LEU A 106 8.24 7.06 9.12
CA LEU A 106 7.13 7.66 9.88
C LEU A 106 7.37 9.14 10.20
N LEU A 107 8.59 9.49 10.59
CA LEU A 107 8.96 10.89 10.86
C LEU A 107 8.89 11.75 9.60
N ALA A 108 9.32 11.20 8.45
CA ALA A 108 9.22 11.89 7.17
C ALA A 108 7.76 12.07 6.73
N ALA A 109 6.92 11.03 6.91
CA ALA A 109 5.49 11.08 6.63
C ALA A 109 4.79 12.15 7.46
N GLN A 110 5.02 12.17 8.78
CA GLN A 110 4.45 13.17 9.68
C GLN A 110 4.82 14.61 9.25
N ARG A 111 6.10 14.84 8.92
CA ARG A 111 6.60 16.15 8.49
C ARG A 111 5.94 16.66 7.20
N LEU A 112 5.53 15.77 6.30
CA LEU A 112 4.80 16.13 5.10
C LEU A 112 3.40 16.65 5.42
N LEU A 113 2.80 16.20 6.52
CA LEU A 113 1.42 16.52 6.91
C LEU A 113 1.31 17.70 7.89
N ASP A 114 2.40 18.10 8.55
CA ASP A 114 2.39 19.14 9.60
C ASP A 114 1.91 20.54 9.13
N PHE A 115 1.91 20.83 7.82
CA PHE A 115 1.60 22.17 7.30
C PHE A 115 0.80 22.17 6.00
N GLN A 116 -0.54 22.14 6.10
CA GLN A 116 -1.47 22.28 4.97
C GLN A 116 -1.00 21.50 3.72
N PRO A 117 -0.94 20.16 3.81
CA PRO A 117 -0.40 19.34 2.75
C PRO A 117 -1.22 19.49 1.46
N ASP A 118 -0.53 19.41 0.33
CA ASP A 118 -1.16 19.18 -0.96
C ASP A 118 -1.34 17.67 -1.23
N ASN A 119 -2.05 17.31 -2.29
CA ASN A 119 -2.29 15.91 -2.62
C ASN A 119 -0.99 15.14 -2.94
N ALA A 120 0.06 15.83 -3.41
CA ALA A 120 1.38 15.23 -3.60
C ALA A 120 2.05 14.87 -2.28
N ALA A 121 2.03 15.78 -1.30
CA ALA A 121 2.52 15.54 0.05
C ALA A 121 1.73 14.42 0.75
N LEU A 122 0.40 14.43 0.63
CA LEU A 122 -0.45 13.37 1.16
C LEU A 122 -0.10 12.00 0.55
N GLY A 123 0.04 11.93 -0.78
CA GLY A 123 0.42 10.68 -1.46
C GLY A 123 1.81 10.17 -1.07
N GLN A 124 2.76 11.08 -0.84
CA GLN A 124 4.10 10.71 -0.34
C GLN A 124 4.05 10.24 1.11
N ALA A 125 3.26 10.92 1.97
CA ALA A 125 3.09 10.53 3.36
C ALA A 125 2.47 9.13 3.48
N ARG A 126 1.42 8.85 2.70
CA ARG A 126 0.81 7.51 2.61
C ARG A 126 1.82 6.46 2.19
N SER A 127 2.58 6.71 1.12
CA SER A 127 3.62 5.76 0.66
C SER A 127 4.69 5.49 1.73
N LEU A 128 5.14 6.52 2.45
CA LEU A 128 6.11 6.37 3.53
C LEU A 128 5.53 5.59 4.71
N SER A 129 4.28 5.86 5.10
CA SER A 129 3.56 5.13 6.15
C SER A 129 3.36 3.66 5.77
N GLU A 130 2.91 3.36 4.55
CA GLU A 130 2.73 1.99 4.06
C GLU A 130 4.05 1.21 4.05
N ASN A 131 5.16 1.84 3.64
CA ASN A 131 6.48 1.23 3.69
C ASN A 131 6.91 0.94 5.14
N ALA A 132 6.67 1.88 6.06
CA ALA A 132 6.98 1.69 7.47
C ALA A 132 6.17 0.54 8.07
N ALA A 133 4.87 0.46 7.77
CA ALA A 133 4.01 -0.65 8.15
C ALA A 133 4.55 -1.99 7.64
N GLY A 134 5.00 -2.04 6.37
CA GLY A 134 5.62 -3.22 5.79
C GLY A 134 6.88 -3.65 6.57
N THR A 135 7.77 -2.71 6.85
CA THR A 135 8.98 -2.96 7.65
C THR A 135 8.65 -3.44 9.07
N LEU A 136 7.67 -2.81 9.74
CA LEU A 136 7.23 -3.20 11.07
C LEU A 136 6.61 -4.61 11.09
N ALA A 137 5.87 -5.00 10.04
CA ALA A 137 5.29 -6.32 9.94
C ALA A 137 6.34 -7.44 9.74
N GLU A 138 7.49 -7.12 9.14
CA GLU A 138 8.62 -8.05 9.04
C GLU A 138 9.30 -8.28 10.39
N VAL A 139 9.27 -7.27 11.27
CA VAL A 139 9.74 -7.40 12.66
C VAL A 139 8.62 -8.04 13.47
N LYS A 140 8.49 -9.38 13.36
CA LYS A 140 7.43 -10.20 13.96
C LYS A 140 7.05 -9.73 15.39
N PRO A 141 5.94 -9.00 15.55
CA PRO A 141 5.54 -8.52 16.87
C PRO A 141 4.89 -9.62 17.72
N ASP A 142 4.41 -10.69 17.09
CA ASP A 142 3.74 -11.81 17.77
C ASP A 142 4.72 -12.80 18.44
N ASP A 143 5.99 -12.84 18.03
CA ASP A 143 7.05 -13.56 18.77
C ASP A 143 7.38 -12.81 20.11
N LEU A 144 6.70 -11.70 20.41
CA LEU A 144 6.92 -10.84 21.58
C LEU A 144 5.90 -11.04 22.72
N ASP A 145 4.75 -11.67 22.46
CA ASP A 145 3.69 -11.92 23.45
C ASP A 145 3.89 -13.25 24.22
N ASP A 146 4.76 -14.15 23.75
CA ASP A 146 5.09 -15.43 24.42
C ASP A 146 5.97 -15.25 25.70
N GLN A 147 6.05 -14.02 26.24
CA GLN A 147 6.88 -13.66 27.39
C GLN A 147 6.14 -13.75 28.74
N ASP A 148 4.85 -14.07 28.77
CA ASP A 148 4.07 -14.17 30.01
C ASP A 148 4.28 -15.47 30.81
N ASP A 149 5.07 -16.45 30.32
CA ASP A 149 5.27 -17.75 30.99
C ASP A 149 6.73 -18.05 31.40
N ALA A 150 7.59 -17.04 31.52
CA ALA A 150 8.84 -17.21 32.27
C ALA A 150 8.56 -17.05 33.78
N GLU A 151 7.88 -18.03 34.38
CA GLU A 151 7.94 -18.27 35.82
C GLU A 151 9.43 -18.40 36.22
N LEU A 152 9.98 -17.34 36.81
CA LEU A 152 11.27 -17.40 37.48
C LEU A 152 11.10 -18.23 38.78
N PRO A 153 11.96 -19.24 39.04
CA PRO A 153 11.94 -20.01 40.27
C PRO A 153 12.34 -19.20 41.52
#